data_AF-A0A432YBI9-F1
#
_entry.id   AF-A0A432YBI9-F1
#
_cell.length_a   1.000
_cell.length_b   1.000
_cell.length_c   1.000
_cell.angle_alpha   90.00
_cell.angle_beta   90.00
_cell.angle_gamma   90.00
#
_symmetry.space_group_name_H-M   'P 1'
#
loop_
_entity.id
_entity.type
_entity.pdbx_description
1 polymer ?
#
loop_
_entity_poly.entity_id
_entity_poly.type
_entity_poly.pdbx_seq_one_letter_code
_entity_poly.pdbx_strand_id
1 'polypeptide(L)'
;MMKKTVGLLVLCLSACNSTPQSPQYAQYQLGNAKAWYEQGDLLSAEQHLHALHQHGAGSAESWRLLGNIHLRQHRLEAAREAYRTSVQLNPHESDVWHNLALTELRQTTATLMKARTQLQRLPEEDERLLSLLLKLQRVSLGNDQM
;
A
#
# COMPACT_ATOMS: atom_id res chain seq x y z
N MET A 1 3.64 -72.36 -9.31
CA MET A 1 4.19 -71.54 -8.20
C MET A 1 4.89 -70.33 -8.81
N MET A 2 4.21 -69.24 -9.18
CA MET A 2 3.74 -68.14 -8.32
C MET A 2 4.81 -67.64 -7.34
N LYS A 3 5.53 -66.57 -7.72
CA LYS A 3 5.77 -65.39 -6.86
C LYS A 3 5.78 -64.12 -7.72
N LYS A 4 4.65 -63.40 -7.63
CA LYS A 4 4.49 -61.96 -7.88
C LYS A 4 5.37 -61.24 -6.83
N THR A 5 6.06 -60.14 -7.10
CA THR A 5 5.49 -58.78 -7.24
C THR A 5 6.62 -57.83 -7.68
N VAL A 6 6.51 -57.25 -8.87
CA VAL A 6 7.20 -56.00 -9.22
C VAL A 6 6.34 -54.88 -8.65
N GLY A 7 6.92 -54.05 -7.79
CA GLY A 7 6.22 -52.95 -7.15
C GLY A 7 7.20 -52.00 -6.49
N LEU A 8 7.78 -51.10 -7.27
CA LEU A 8 8.29 -49.84 -6.74
C LEU A 8 8.35 -48.81 -7.86
N LEU A 9 7.20 -48.18 -8.14
CA LEU A 9 7.15 -46.90 -8.85
C LEU A 9 6.63 -45.87 -7.85
N VAL A 10 7.53 -45.34 -7.03
CA VAL A 10 7.24 -44.17 -6.20
C VAL A 10 7.27 -42.96 -7.13
N LEU A 11 6.10 -42.61 -7.66
CA LEU A 11 5.83 -41.28 -8.21
C LEU A 11 5.89 -40.30 -7.03
N CYS A 12 7.02 -39.65 -6.85
CA CYS A 12 7.14 -38.48 -5.98
C CYS A 12 6.33 -37.33 -6.60
N LEU A 13 5.03 -37.31 -6.31
CA LEU A 13 4.18 -36.15 -6.52
C LEU A 13 4.62 -35.06 -5.54
N SER A 14 5.08 -33.97 -6.14
CA SER A 14 5.15 -32.59 -5.64
C SER A 14 4.62 -32.37 -4.22
N ALA A 15 5.52 -32.39 -3.23
CA ALA A 15 5.30 -31.64 -2.02
C ALA A 15 6.05 -30.31 -2.18
N CYS A 16 5.28 -29.22 -2.30
CA CYS A 16 5.77 -27.85 -2.28
C CYS A 16 6.60 -27.62 -1.02
N ASN A 17 7.91 -27.80 -1.12
CA ASN A 17 8.82 -27.19 -0.18
C ASN A 17 8.77 -25.70 -0.49
N SER A 18 8.17 -24.94 0.41
CA SER A 18 8.41 -23.51 0.57
C SER A 18 9.91 -23.33 0.81
N THR A 19 10.71 -23.33 -0.26
CA THR A 19 12.07 -22.82 -0.21
C THR A 19 11.97 -21.43 0.39
N PRO A 20 12.64 -21.15 1.52
CA PRO A 20 12.79 -19.79 1.99
C PRO A 20 13.31 -18.98 0.82
N GLN A 21 12.47 -18.11 0.26
CA GLN A 21 12.84 -17.40 -0.95
C GLN A 21 14.06 -16.55 -0.65
N SER A 22 15.07 -16.65 -1.52
CA SER A 22 16.37 -16.07 -1.25
C SER A 22 16.22 -14.55 -1.05
N PRO A 23 16.96 -13.95 -0.10
CA PRO A 23 17.07 -12.50 0.04
C PRO A 23 17.34 -11.78 -1.31
N GLN A 24 17.97 -12.48 -2.26
CA GLN A 24 18.20 -12.02 -3.62
C GLN A 24 16.91 -11.79 -4.43
N TYR A 25 15.89 -12.65 -4.32
CA TYR A 25 14.60 -12.43 -4.98
C TYR A 25 13.91 -11.17 -4.44
N ALA A 26 13.90 -11.00 -3.12
CA ALA A 26 13.32 -9.84 -2.46
C ALA A 26 14.02 -8.55 -2.91
N GLN A 27 15.36 -8.55 -2.91
CA GLN A 27 16.17 -7.42 -3.37
C GLN A 27 15.91 -7.09 -4.85
N TYR A 28 15.83 -8.10 -5.71
CA TYR A 28 15.56 -7.92 -7.14
C TYR A 28 14.18 -7.29 -7.39
N GLN A 29 13.12 -7.83 -6.78
CA GLN A 29 11.77 -7.31 -6.95
C GLN A 29 11.63 -5.89 -6.38
N LEU A 30 12.20 -5.63 -5.19
CA LEU A 30 12.19 -4.30 -4.60
C LEU A 30 13.00 -3.29 -5.44
N GLY A 31 14.14 -3.70 -5.99
CA GLY A 31 14.95 -2.88 -6.90
C GLY A 31 14.18 -2.48 -8.15
N ASN A 32 13.52 -3.44 -8.80
CA ASN A 32 12.67 -3.15 -9.96
C ASN A 32 11.51 -2.22 -9.61
N ALA A 33 10.83 -2.47 -8.47
CA ALA A 33 9.75 -1.61 -8.03
C ALA A 33 10.20 -0.15 -7.85
N LYS A 34 11.37 0.07 -7.26
CA LYS A 34 11.96 1.42 -7.12
C LYS A 34 12.25 2.04 -8.49
N ALA A 35 12.88 1.29 -9.39
CA ALA A 35 13.23 1.79 -10.72
C ALA A 35 11.99 2.20 -11.54
N TRP A 36 10.91 1.40 -11.51
CA TRP A 36 9.66 1.76 -12.17
C TRP A 36 8.95 2.94 -11.50
N TYR A 37 8.98 3.02 -10.16
CA TYR A 37 8.41 4.14 -9.42
C TYR A 37 9.08 5.47 -9.76
N GLU A 38 10.41 5.47 -9.89
CA GLU A 38 11.21 6.63 -10.31
C GLU A 38 10.88 7.08 -11.73
N GLN A 39 10.64 6.13 -12.64
CA GLN A 39 10.17 6.40 -14.01
C GLN A 39 8.71 6.88 -14.06
N GLY A 40 7.97 6.77 -12.96
CA GLY A 40 6.55 7.12 -12.89
C GLY A 40 5.61 6.02 -13.40
N ASP A 41 6.14 4.85 -13.78
CA ASP A 41 5.32 3.68 -14.07
C ASP A 41 4.85 3.03 -12.76
N LEU A 42 3.77 3.60 -12.22
CA LEU A 42 3.19 3.16 -10.96
C LEU A 42 2.59 1.76 -11.04
N LEU A 43 2.15 1.33 -12.23
CA LEU A 43 1.54 0.02 -12.42
C LEU A 43 2.60 -1.08 -12.34
N SER A 44 3.70 -0.94 -13.08
CA SER A 44 4.81 -1.89 -13.02
C SER A 44 5.45 -1.92 -11.64
N ALA A 45 5.61 -0.76 -10.99
CA ALA A 45 6.11 -0.70 -9.62
C ALA A 45 5.22 -1.49 -8.64
N GLU A 46 3.90 -1.31 -8.71
CA GLU A 46 2.91 -2.03 -7.90
C GLU A 46 2.96 -3.54 -8.15
N GLN A 47 3.10 -3.97 -9.41
CA GLN A 47 3.19 -5.39 -9.78
C GLN A 47 4.40 -6.09 -9.15
N HIS A 48 5.57 -5.45 -9.17
CA HIS A 48 6.78 -6.00 -8.54
C HIS A 48 6.64 -6.11 -7.02
N LEU A 49 6.02 -5.12 -6.38
CA LEU A 49 5.74 -5.17 -4.94
C LEU A 49 4.73 -6.26 -4.60
N HIS A 50 3.68 -6.43 -5.40
CA HIS A 50 2.71 -7.49 -5.21
C HIS A 50 3.35 -8.87 -5.32
N ALA A 51 4.19 -9.09 -6.35
CA ALA A 51 4.94 -10.32 -6.50
C ALA A 51 5.90 -10.57 -5.32
N LEU A 52 6.48 -9.52 -4.74
CA LEU A 52 7.32 -9.62 -3.54
C LEU A 52 6.48 -9.99 -2.30
N HIS A 53 5.31 -9.38 -2.12
CA HIS A 53 4.43 -9.62 -0.96
C HIS A 53 3.73 -10.99 -1.00
N GLN A 54 3.28 -11.45 -2.17
CA GLN A 54 2.69 -12.79 -2.36
C GLN A 54 3.63 -13.92 -1.92
N HIS A 55 4.93 -13.65 -1.99
CA HIS A 55 6.01 -14.57 -1.66
C HIS A 55 6.51 -14.41 -0.21
N GLY A 56 5.82 -13.61 0.61
CA GLY A 56 6.18 -13.39 2.02
C GLY A 56 7.46 -12.58 2.22
N ALA A 57 8.01 -11.97 1.16
CA ALA A 57 9.28 -11.24 1.19
C ALA A 57 9.11 -9.73 1.47
N GLY A 58 8.01 -9.35 2.14
CA GLY A 58 7.68 -7.96 2.49
C GLY A 58 8.64 -7.36 3.53
N SER A 59 9.00 -6.09 3.34
CA SER A 59 9.81 -5.30 4.29
C SER A 59 9.12 -3.97 4.56
N ALA A 60 9.51 -3.27 5.63
CA ALA A 60 8.99 -1.93 5.91
C ALA A 60 9.16 -1.02 4.68
N GLU A 61 10.34 -1.05 4.05
CA GLU A 61 10.61 -0.26 2.85
C GLU A 61 9.68 -0.60 1.67
N SER A 62 9.39 -1.89 1.44
CA SER A 62 8.52 -2.28 0.32
C SER A 62 7.07 -1.85 0.55
N TRP A 63 6.60 -1.89 1.80
CA TRP A 63 5.29 -1.37 2.19
C TRP A 63 5.22 0.16 2.13
N ARG A 64 6.28 0.87 2.55
CA ARG A 64 6.36 2.33 2.36
C ARG A 64 6.27 2.70 0.88
N LEU A 65 7.00 2.00 0.00
CA LEU A 65 6.96 2.25 -1.43
C LEU A 65 5.56 1.99 -2.02
N LEU A 66 4.88 0.93 -1.58
CA LEU A 66 3.51 0.64 -1.99
C LEU A 66 2.55 1.76 -1.55
N GLY A 67 2.72 2.27 -0.32
CA GLY A 67 1.97 3.42 0.18
C GLY A 67 2.19 4.68 -0.67
N ASN A 68 3.43 4.95 -1.06
CA ASN A 68 3.77 6.07 -1.94
C ASN A 68 3.11 5.93 -3.33
N ILE A 69 3.13 4.71 -3.89
CA ILE A 69 2.48 4.39 -5.17
C ILE A 69 0.98 4.66 -5.08
N HIS A 70 0.31 4.11 -4.08
CA HIS A 70 -1.13 4.31 -3.88
C HIS A 70 -1.50 5.77 -3.64
N LEU A 71 -0.67 6.51 -2.89
CA LEU A 71 -0.88 7.94 -2.68
C LEU A 71 -0.80 8.72 -4.00
N ARG A 72 0.18 8.42 -4.86
CA ARG A 72 0.28 9.02 -6.21
C ARG A 72 -0.87 8.64 -7.13
N GLN A 73 -1.47 7.46 -6.92
CA GLN A 73 -2.68 7.02 -7.63
C GLN A 73 -3.99 7.53 -7.00
N HIS A 74 -3.93 8.41 -5.98
CA HIS A 74 -5.08 8.88 -5.21
C HIS A 74 -5.90 7.78 -4.50
N ARG A 75 -5.32 6.59 -4.30
CA ARG A 75 -5.93 5.45 -3.59
C ARG A 75 -5.66 5.58 -2.09
N LEU A 76 -6.30 6.56 -1.45
CA LEU A 76 -5.99 6.95 -0.05
C LEU A 76 -6.14 5.80 0.96
N GLU A 77 -7.19 4.98 0.85
CA GLU A 77 -7.38 3.83 1.76
C GLU A 77 -6.25 2.80 1.63
N ALA A 78 -5.87 2.46 0.40
CA ALA A 78 -4.78 1.52 0.14
C ALA A 78 -3.43 2.09 0.60
N ALA A 79 -3.20 3.39 0.39
CA ALA A 79 -2.02 4.08 0.90
C ALA A 79 -1.93 4.02 2.42
N ARG A 80 -3.04 4.29 3.13
CA ARG A 80 -3.11 4.21 4.60
C ARG A 80 -2.73 2.81 5.07
N GLU A 81 -3.29 1.77 4.47
CA GLU A 81 -3.01 0.39 4.89
C GLU A 81 -1.54 0.03 4.69
N ALA A 82 -0.98 0.33 3.53
CA ALA A 82 0.42 0.07 3.25
C ALA A 82 1.37 0.81 4.21
N TYR A 83 1.10 2.09 4.53
CA TYR A 83 1.90 2.82 5.53
C TYR A 83 1.73 2.25 6.95
N ARG A 84 0.52 1.82 7.34
CA ARG A 84 0.30 1.15 8.63
C ARG A 84 1.12 -0.12 8.74
N THR A 85 1.14 -0.95 7.70
CA THR A 85 1.98 -2.16 7.66
C THR A 85 3.47 -1.80 7.75
N SER A 86 3.91 -0.76 7.03
CA SER A 86 5.30 -0.29 7.10
C SER A 86 5.71 0.14 8.51
N VAL A 87 4.86 0.92 9.20
CA VAL A 87 5.08 1.35 10.59
C VAL A 87 5.12 0.17 11.56
N GLN A 88 4.26 -0.84 11.37
CA GLN A 88 4.26 -2.04 12.21
C GLN A 88 5.58 -2.81 12.10
N LEU A 89 6.19 -2.84 10.91
CA LEU A 89 7.47 -3.50 10.67
C LEU A 89 8.67 -2.67 11.13
N ASN A 90 8.60 -1.34 10.97
CA ASN A 90 9.63 -0.41 11.43
C ASN A 90 9.00 0.87 11.99
N PRO A 91 8.78 0.96 13.31
CA PRO A 91 8.12 2.11 13.93
C PRO A 91 9.01 3.35 14.04
N HIS A 92 10.30 3.26 13.69
CA HIS A 92 11.26 4.37 13.84
C HIS A 92 11.49 5.16 12.55
N GLU A 93 10.79 4.84 11.46
CA GLU A 93 10.91 5.55 10.19
C GLU A 93 10.02 6.80 10.17
N SER A 94 10.60 7.97 10.47
CA SER A 94 9.87 9.25 10.57
C SER A 94 9.06 9.58 9.32
N ASP A 95 9.61 9.28 8.14
CA ASP A 95 9.01 9.63 6.86
C ASP A 95 7.71 8.86 6.61
N VAL A 96 7.61 7.61 7.10
CA VAL A 96 6.39 6.81 6.99
C VAL A 96 5.30 7.39 7.88
N TRP A 97 5.63 7.78 9.11
CA TRP A 97 4.67 8.44 10.01
C TRP A 97 4.16 9.76 9.43
N HIS A 98 5.05 10.55 8.83
CA HIS A 98 4.67 11.77 8.13
C HIS A 98 3.69 11.48 6.98
N ASN A 99 4.01 10.50 6.13
CA ASN A 99 3.15 10.12 5.01
C ASN A 99 1.81 9.53 5.44
N LEU A 100 1.79 8.73 6.51
CA LEU A 100 0.57 8.19 7.11
C LEU A 100 -0.33 9.32 7.62
N ALA A 101 0.23 10.26 8.41
CA ALA A 101 -0.52 11.40 8.92
C ALA A 101 -1.10 12.27 7.78
N LEU A 102 -0.30 12.56 6.74
CA LEU A 102 -0.80 13.30 5.58
C LEU A 102 -1.92 12.55 4.84
N THR A 103 -1.82 11.22 4.73
CA THR A 103 -2.82 10.37 4.09
C THR A 103 -4.13 10.38 4.89
N GLU A 104 -4.05 10.23 6.22
CA GLU A 104 -5.23 10.27 7.09
C GLU A 104 -5.91 11.65 7.06
N LEU A 105 -5.14 12.75 7.08
CA LEU A 105 -5.70 14.11 6.93
C LEU A 105 -6.45 14.28 5.60
N ARG A 106 -5.91 13.73 4.50
CA ARG A 106 -6.58 13.73 3.19
C ARG A 106 -7.86 12.90 3.20
N GLN A 107 -7.88 11.76 3.87
CA GLN A 107 -9.09 10.93 4.02
C GLN A 107 -10.17 11.63 4.84
N THR A 108 -9.79 12.26 5.96
CA THR A 108 -10.71 13.07 6.77
C THR A 108 -11.30 14.20 5.94
N THR A 109 -10.46 14.89 5.15
CA THR A 109 -10.92 15.96 4.25
C THR A 109 -11.91 15.45 3.22
N ALA A 110 -11.59 14.35 2.52
CA ALA A 110 -12.48 13.75 1.53
C ALA A 110 -13.82 13.31 2.14
N THR A 111 -13.78 12.75 3.36
CA THR A 111 -14.97 12.32 4.10
C THR A 111 -15.84 13.51 4.49
N LEU A 112 -15.25 14.56 5.05
CA LEU A 112 -15.97 15.79 5.41
C LEU A 112 -16.55 16.49 4.18
N MET A 113 -15.83 16.55 3.06
CA MET A 113 -16.36 17.08 1.80
C MET A 113 -17.58 16.27 1.33
N LYS A 114 -17.52 14.94 1.36
CA LYS A 114 -18.67 14.09 1.02
C LYS A 114 -19.84 14.27 1.97
N ALA A 115 -19.58 14.40 3.27
CA ALA A 115 -20.62 14.68 4.26
C ALA A 115 -21.29 16.03 3.98
N ARG A 116 -20.51 17.07 3.66
CA ARG A 116 -21.02 18.41 3.31
C ARG A 116 -21.97 18.37 2.11
N THR A 117 -21.61 17.63 1.06
CA THR A 117 -22.47 17.54 -0.15
C THR A 117 -23.78 16.79 0.13
N GLN A 118 -23.77 15.79 1.00
CA GLN A 118 -24.95 15.00 1.34
C GLN A 118 -25.88 15.69 2.34
N LEU A 119 -25.31 16.35 3.35
CA LEU A 119 -26.05 16.96 4.44
C LEU A 119 -26.45 18.42 4.17
N GLN A 120 -25.89 19.05 3.13
CA GLN A 120 -26.02 20.48 2.77
C GLN A 120 -25.47 21.46 3.81
N ARG A 121 -25.43 21.07 5.09
CA ARG A 121 -24.87 21.83 6.21
C ARG A 121 -24.17 20.87 7.17
N LEU A 122 -22.88 21.12 7.42
CA LEU A 122 -22.15 20.46 8.50
C LEU A 122 -22.38 21.18 9.84
N PRO A 123 -22.19 20.48 10.98
CA PRO A 123 -21.94 21.13 12.26
C PRO A 123 -20.83 22.18 12.14
N GLU A 124 -20.94 23.28 12.88
CA GLU A 124 -20.00 24.42 12.77
C GLU A 124 -18.55 24.00 13.03
N GLU A 125 -18.34 23.08 13.98
CA GLU A 125 -17.03 22.52 14.30
C GLU A 125 -16.41 21.74 13.14
N ASP A 126 -17.22 20.95 12.42
CA ASP A 126 -16.79 20.16 11.26
C ASP A 126 -16.49 21.05 10.06
N GLU A 127 -17.27 22.12 9.85
CA GLU A 127 -17.02 23.10 8.79
C GLU A 127 -15.70 23.86 9.06
N ARG A 128 -15.45 24.22 10.33
CA ARG A 128 -14.18 24.83 10.75
C ARG A 128 -13.00 23.88 10.56
N LEU A 129 -13.15 22.61 10.95
CA LEU A 129 -12.13 21.58 10.76
C LEU A 129 -11.83 21.39 9.26
N LEU A 130 -12.86 21.24 8.43
CA LEU A 130 -12.73 21.12 6.98
C LEU A 130 -11.96 22.30 6.38
N SER A 131 -12.29 23.54 6.79
CA SER A 131 -11.57 24.74 6.33
C SER A 131 -10.08 24.71 6.68
N LEU A 132 -9.72 24.28 7.90
CA LEU A 132 -8.33 24.17 8.34
C LEU A 132 -7.56 23.09 7.57
N LEU A 133 -8.18 21.93 7.36
CA LEU A 133 -7.58 20.83 6.61
C LEU A 133 -7.29 21.20 5.16
N LEU A 134 -8.21 21.90 4.50
CA LEU A 134 -8.04 22.38 3.13
C LEU A 134 -6.90 23.40 3.03
N LYS A 135 -6.83 24.36 3.98
CA LYS A 135 -5.71 25.31 4.07
C LYS A 135 -4.36 24.59 4.25
N LEU A 136 -4.30 23.62 5.17
CA LEU A 136 -3.09 22.83 5.42
C LEU A 136 -2.63 22.08 4.16
N GLN A 137 -3.58 21.55 3.39
CA GLN A 137 -3.32 20.82 2.15
C GLN A 137 -3.07 21.75 0.95
N ARG A 138 -3.09 23.07 1.13
CA ARG A 138 -2.99 24.08 0.08
C ARG A 138 -4.06 23.90 -1.02
N VAL A 139 -5.19 23.32 -0.65
CA VAL A 139 -6.38 23.21 -1.51
C VAL A 139 -7.25 24.41 -1.17
N SER A 140 -7.28 25.40 -2.07
CA SER A 140 -8.20 26.52 -1.95
C SER A 140 -9.62 26.01 -2.19
N LEU A 141 -10.55 26.26 -1.26
CA LEU A 141 -11.97 26.32 -1.64
C LEU A 141 -12.07 27.50 -2.60
N GLY A 142 -12.35 27.23 -3.87
CA GLY A 142 -12.79 28.28 -4.78
C GLY A 142 -13.96 29.00 -4.11
N ASN A 143 -13.83 30.30 -3.95
CA ASN A 143 -14.96 31.16 -3.65
C ASN A 143 -15.88 31.18 -4.88
N ASP A 144 -16.61 30.10 -5.10
CA ASP A 144 -17.76 30.09 -6.01
C ASP A 144 -18.95 30.68 -5.25
N GLN A 145 -18.82 31.98 -4.97
CA GLN A 145 -19.93 32.89 -4.76
C GLN A 145 -19.69 34.12 -5.65
N MET A 146 -20.11 34.01 -6.90
CA MET A 146 -20.77 35.08 -7.66
C MET A 146 -21.75 34.45 -8.65
#